data_AF-A0A6N6JXX8-F1
#
_entry.id   AF-A0A6N6JXX8-F1
#
_cell.length_a   1.000
_cell.length_b   1.000
_cell.length_c   1.000
_cell.angle_alpha   90.00
_cell.angle_beta   90.00
_cell.angle_gamma   90.00
#
_symmetry.space_group_name_H-M   'P 1'
#
loop_
_entity.id
_entity.type
_entity.pdbx_description
1 polymer ?
#
loop_
_entity_poly.entity_id
_entity_poly.type
_entity_poly.pdbx_seq_one_letter_code
_entity_poly.pdbx_strand_id
1 'polypeptide(L)'
;MKQGNTVRIIVGVISLCIISACIKKIPSQVIYRFDDNRYLELIGYDCEGYVVYHDIKRKVHKSIYGNPIYRVFSGEFIHPSEQYILVPEWEPGAYKISKDYGQTWQVAKYMAPFPALERNSDGVMRDRPEGREIKRVVVVNNQAFITTAQNHLYMSSYPFDDPRLKPGGPG
;
A
#
# COMPACT_ATOMS: atom_id res chain seq x y z
N MET A 1 -5.36 -64.99 45.55
CA MET A 1 -6.55 -64.38 44.91
C MET A 1 -7.10 -63.27 45.80
N LYS A 2 -7.59 -62.20 45.14
CA LYS A 2 -8.27 -60.98 45.66
C LYS A 2 -7.29 -59.89 46.16
N GLN A 3 -6.86 -58.92 45.35
CA GLN A 3 -7.56 -57.91 44.52
C GLN A 3 -8.26 -56.85 45.38
N GLY A 4 -7.76 -55.61 45.33
CA GLY A 4 -8.47 -54.44 45.85
C GLY A 4 -7.59 -53.41 46.56
N ASN A 5 -6.58 -52.83 45.90
CA ASN A 5 -6.01 -51.56 46.40
C ASN A 5 -5.48 -50.66 45.28
N THR A 6 -6.21 -50.59 44.18
CA THR A 6 -5.94 -49.69 43.04
C THR A 6 -7.15 -48.79 42.78
N VAL A 7 -7.72 -48.23 43.85
CA VAL A 7 -8.74 -47.18 43.76
C VAL A 7 -8.33 -46.10 44.75
N ARG A 8 -7.41 -45.23 44.31
CA ARG A 8 -7.16 -43.85 44.77
C ARG A 8 -5.76 -43.46 44.30
N ILE A 9 -5.62 -42.23 43.83
CA ILE A 9 -4.40 -41.64 43.24
C ILE A 9 -4.28 -41.89 41.72
N ILE A 10 -5.30 -41.53 40.95
CA ILE A 10 -5.10 -40.71 39.73
C ILE A 10 -6.22 -39.68 39.71
N VAL A 11 -6.26 -38.83 40.74
CA VAL A 11 -6.95 -37.54 40.69
C VAL A 11 -5.83 -36.53 40.52
N GLY A 12 -5.64 -36.06 39.29
CA GLY A 12 -4.60 -35.09 38.97
C GLY A 12 -3.83 -35.53 37.73
N VAL A 13 -3.75 -34.62 36.76
CA VAL A 13 -3.04 -34.78 35.49
C VAL A 13 -3.81 -35.60 34.45
N ILE A 14 -4.79 -34.97 33.81
CA ILE A 14 -4.94 -34.77 32.35
C ILE A 14 -6.32 -34.10 32.19
N SER A 15 -6.42 -32.87 32.69
CA SER A 15 -7.50 -31.94 32.29
C SER A 15 -6.92 -30.55 32.14
N LEU A 16 -5.77 -30.49 31.45
CA LEU A 16 -5.34 -29.33 30.70
C LEU A 16 -5.38 -29.75 29.23
N CYS A 17 -6.59 -29.97 28.69
CA CYS A 17 -6.80 -29.59 27.30
C CYS A 17 -6.66 -28.07 27.30
N ILE A 18 -5.41 -27.62 27.17
CA ILE A 18 -5.11 -26.24 26.85
C ILE A 18 -5.85 -26.02 25.55
N ILE A 19 -6.98 -25.32 25.64
CA ILE A 19 -7.60 -24.67 24.49
C ILE A 19 -6.56 -23.62 24.10
N SER A 20 -5.53 -24.07 23.38
CA SER A 20 -4.72 -23.20 22.57
C SER A 20 -5.67 -22.80 21.46
N ALA A 21 -6.53 -21.82 21.77
CA ALA A 21 -7.26 -21.09 20.78
C ALA A 21 -6.19 -20.66 19.79
N CYS A 22 -6.16 -21.32 18.64
CA CYS A 22 -5.22 -21.02 17.59
C CYS A 22 -5.58 -19.60 17.13
N ILE A 23 -4.97 -18.59 17.76
CA ILE A 23 -5.16 -17.20 17.37
C ILE A 23 -4.59 -17.13 15.96
N LYS A 24 -5.48 -17.14 14.97
CA LYS A 24 -5.13 -17.08 13.56
C LYS A 24 -4.43 -15.75 13.32
N LYS A 25 -3.10 -15.78 13.32
CA LYS A 25 -2.26 -14.59 13.08
C LYS A 25 -2.66 -14.01 11.72
N ILE A 26 -2.89 -12.71 11.66
CA ILE A 26 -3.14 -12.01 10.40
C ILE A 26 -1.90 -12.22 9.52
N PRO A 27 -2.04 -12.76 8.30
CA PRO A 27 -0.89 -13.04 7.46
C PRO A 27 -0.25 -11.73 7.00
N SER A 28 1.07 -11.77 6.78
CA SER A 28 1.79 -10.67 6.16
C SER A 28 2.57 -11.13 4.94
N GLN A 29 2.65 -10.26 3.94
CA GLN A 29 3.27 -10.57 2.65
C GLN A 29 3.85 -9.31 2.01
N VAL A 30 4.96 -9.47 1.28
CA VAL A 30 5.47 -8.38 0.43
C VAL A 30 4.63 -8.32 -0.84
N ILE A 31 3.97 -7.19 -1.08
CA ILE A 31 3.10 -6.96 -2.25
C ILE A 31 3.82 -6.17 -3.36
N TYR A 32 4.80 -5.35 -3.01
CA TYR A 32 5.61 -4.61 -3.96
C TYR A 32 7.04 -4.54 -3.49
N ARG A 33 7.98 -4.85 -4.37
CA ARG A 33 9.41 -4.69 -4.13
C ARG A 33 9.93 -3.65 -5.11
N PHE A 34 10.33 -2.48 -4.61
CA PHE A 34 10.88 -1.41 -5.44
C PHE A 34 12.33 -1.72 -5.82
N ASP A 35 13.08 -2.27 -4.86
CA ASP A 35 14.44 -2.79 -5.03
C ASP A 35 14.79 -3.72 -3.86
N ASP A 36 16.07 -4.05 -3.69
CA ASP A 36 16.56 -4.96 -2.64
C ASP A 36 16.30 -4.45 -1.21
N ASN A 37 16.14 -3.14 -1.01
CA ASN A 37 16.03 -2.49 0.30
C ASN A 37 14.62 -1.96 0.60
N ARG A 38 13.82 -1.71 -0.44
CA ARG A 38 12.55 -1.00 -0.34
C ARG A 38 11.38 -1.86 -0.79
N TYR A 39 10.37 -1.97 0.07
CA TYR A 39 9.18 -2.78 -0.23
C TYR A 39 7.94 -2.35 0.55
N LEU A 40 6.77 -2.79 0.07
CA LEU A 40 5.49 -2.68 0.75
C LEU A 40 5.10 -4.05 1.31
N GLU A 41 4.81 -4.08 2.60
CA GLU A 41 4.23 -5.22 3.29
C GLU A 41 2.73 -4.99 3.49
N LEU A 42 1.93 -5.95 3.05
CA LEU A 42 0.51 -6.04 3.37
C LEU A 42 0.34 -6.94 4.59
N ILE A 43 -0.44 -6.48 5.56
CA ILE A 43 -0.88 -7.26 6.72
C ILE A 43 -2.40 -7.31 6.68
N GLY A 44 -2.96 -8.43 6.21
CA GLY A 44 -4.40 -8.53 5.92
C GLY A 44 -4.79 -9.77 5.14
N TYR A 45 -5.99 -9.77 4.57
CA TYR A 45 -6.57 -10.90 3.83
C TYR A 45 -7.12 -10.43 2.49
N ASP A 46 -7.22 -11.33 1.50
CA ASP A 46 -7.92 -11.07 0.24
C ASP A 46 -7.49 -9.77 -0.48
N CYS A 47 -6.18 -9.47 -0.46
CA CYS A 47 -5.59 -8.26 -1.04
C CYS A 47 -5.99 -6.93 -0.36
N GLU A 48 -6.54 -6.99 0.85
CA GLU A 48 -6.95 -5.85 1.65
C GLU A 48 -6.32 -5.90 3.05
N GLY A 49 -5.87 -4.76 3.58
CA GLY A 49 -5.28 -4.73 4.91
C GLY A 49 -4.56 -3.44 5.27
N TYR A 50 -3.70 -3.54 6.29
CA TYR A 50 -2.72 -2.49 6.57
C TYR A 50 -1.55 -2.62 5.61
N VAL A 51 -1.05 -1.49 5.12
CA VAL A 51 0.17 -1.46 4.29
C VAL A 51 1.25 -0.65 4.98
N VAL A 52 2.43 -1.26 5.06
CA VAL A 52 3.61 -0.70 5.70
C VAL A 52 4.71 -0.56 4.66
N TYR A 53 5.28 0.64 4.57
CA TYR A 53 6.47 0.89 3.78
C TYR A 53 7.73 0.63 4.60
N HIS A 54 8.66 -0.07 3.98
CA HIS A 54 9.97 -0.38 4.53
C HIS A 54 11.08 0.15 3.62
N ASP A 55 12.06 0.85 4.19
CA ASP A 55 13.37 1.10 3.60
C ASP A 55 14.44 0.70 4.61
N ILE A 56 15.10 -0.43 4.34
CA ILE A 56 16.11 -1.01 5.25
C ILE A 56 17.33 -0.08 5.37
N LYS A 57 17.79 0.47 4.25
CA LYS A 57 19.00 1.31 4.18
C LYS A 57 18.80 2.62 4.96
N ARG A 58 17.61 3.22 4.86
CA ARG A 58 17.26 4.49 5.52
C ARG A 58 16.57 4.31 6.87
N LYS A 59 16.35 3.06 7.30
CA LYS A 59 15.68 2.71 8.56
C LYS A 59 14.26 3.29 8.65
N VAL A 60 13.52 3.27 7.54
CA VAL A 60 12.13 3.73 7.48
C VAL A 60 11.20 2.53 7.64
N HIS A 61 10.26 2.63 8.57
CA HIS A 61 9.18 1.68 8.78
C HIS A 61 7.91 2.47 9.12
N LYS A 62 7.00 2.64 8.14
CA LYS A 62 5.85 3.54 8.27
C LYS A 62 4.57 2.89 7.74
N SER A 63 3.54 2.84 8.58
CA SER A 63 2.18 2.59 8.10
C SER A 63 1.73 3.78 7.26
N ILE A 64 1.21 3.51 6.07
CA ILE A 64 0.83 4.54 5.11
C ILE A 64 -0.63 4.99 5.30
N TYR A 65 -1.48 4.06 5.76
CA TYR A 65 -2.92 4.27 5.94
C TYR A 65 -3.30 4.07 7.41
N GLY A 66 -4.16 4.96 7.93
CA GLY A 66 -4.69 4.87 9.29
C GLY A 66 -6.09 4.26 9.36
N ASN A 67 -6.95 4.58 8.38
CA ASN A 67 -8.33 4.14 8.14
C ASN A 67 -8.81 5.02 6.95
N PRO A 68 -9.24 4.52 5.76
CA PRO A 68 -9.71 3.19 5.38
C PRO A 68 -8.61 2.13 5.18
N ILE A 69 -9.05 0.88 4.98
CA ILE A 69 -8.23 -0.30 4.68
C ILE A 69 -7.66 -0.19 3.26
N TYR A 70 -6.35 -0.38 3.11
CA TYR A 70 -5.67 -0.35 1.82
C TYR A 70 -6.07 -1.55 0.97
N ARG A 71 -6.32 -1.32 -0.32
CA ARG A 71 -6.58 -2.37 -1.32
C ARG A 71 -5.49 -2.41 -2.38
N VAL A 72 -4.88 -3.58 -2.57
CA VAL A 72 -3.76 -3.77 -3.49
C VAL A 72 -4.18 -3.42 -4.91
N PHE A 73 -3.48 -2.44 -5.50
CA PHE A 73 -3.56 -2.18 -6.94
C PHE A 73 -3.02 -3.38 -7.73
N SER A 74 -3.60 -3.71 -8.88
CA SER A 74 -3.25 -4.93 -9.64
C SER A 74 -2.83 -4.65 -11.09
N GLY A 75 -2.84 -3.37 -11.50
CA GLY A 75 -2.33 -2.97 -12.80
C GLY A 75 -0.80 -2.94 -12.84
N GLU A 76 -0.26 -2.53 -13.98
CA GLU A 76 1.19 -2.47 -14.17
C GLU A 76 1.78 -1.33 -13.34
N PHE A 77 2.78 -1.63 -12.51
CA PHE A 77 3.41 -0.66 -11.64
C PHE A 77 4.93 -0.69 -11.81
N ILE A 78 5.47 0.39 -12.37
CA ILE A 78 6.91 0.57 -12.62
C ILE A 78 7.40 1.73 -11.76
N HIS A 79 8.35 1.49 -10.86
CA HIS A 79 8.77 2.51 -9.89
C HIS A 79 10.28 2.44 -9.58
N PRO A 80 11.14 3.01 -10.45
CA PRO A 80 12.57 3.14 -10.20
C PRO A 80 12.96 4.31 -9.27
N SER A 81 12.06 5.26 -8.98
CA SER A 81 12.43 6.48 -8.24
C SER A 81 12.73 6.20 -6.75
N GLU A 82 13.78 6.82 -6.20
CA GLU A 82 14.16 6.61 -4.79
C GLU A 82 13.49 7.58 -3.82
N GLN A 83 13.57 8.87 -4.13
CA GLN A 83 13.13 9.94 -3.22
C GLN A 83 11.62 10.11 -3.23
N TYR A 84 11.04 10.09 -4.43
CA TYR A 84 9.60 10.17 -4.62
C TYR A 84 9.01 8.78 -4.69
N ILE A 85 8.16 8.43 -3.73
CA ILE A 85 7.50 7.13 -3.65
C ILE A 85 6.01 7.35 -3.84
N LEU A 86 5.37 6.46 -4.61
CA LEU A 86 3.94 6.43 -4.80
C LEU A 86 3.46 5.05 -4.39
N VAL A 87 2.37 5.00 -3.65
CA VAL A 87 1.68 3.77 -3.28
C VAL A 87 0.35 3.75 -4.02
N PRO A 88 0.21 2.91 -5.07
CA PRO A 88 -1.03 2.81 -5.81
C PRO A 88 -2.03 1.96 -5.03
N GLU A 89 -3.31 2.29 -5.17
CA GLU A 89 -4.45 1.65 -4.49
C GLU A 89 -5.59 1.38 -5.48
N TRP A 90 -6.36 0.31 -5.24
CA TRP A 90 -7.48 -0.10 -6.11
C TRP A 90 -8.73 0.79 -6.00
N GLU A 91 -9.07 1.26 -4.80
CA GLU A 91 -10.28 2.06 -4.56
C GLU A 91 -9.99 3.56 -4.47
N PRO A 92 -11.04 4.42 -4.51
CA PRO A 92 -10.94 5.85 -4.28
C PRO A 92 -10.41 6.20 -2.88
N GLY A 93 -9.11 6.08 -2.73
CA GLY A 93 -8.29 6.71 -1.71
C GLY A 93 -7.21 7.45 -2.48
N ALA A 94 -7.13 8.75 -2.30
CA ALA A 94 -6.09 9.53 -2.95
C ALA A 94 -4.72 8.87 -2.74
N TYR A 95 -4.10 8.42 -3.83
CA TYR A 95 -2.80 7.76 -3.84
C TYR A 95 -1.86 8.43 -2.86
N LYS A 96 -1.18 7.62 -2.05
CA LYS A 96 -0.25 8.16 -1.07
C LYS A 96 1.09 8.33 -1.74
N ILE A 97 1.64 9.53 -1.62
CA ILE A 97 2.99 9.83 -2.07
C ILE A 97 3.85 10.28 -0.90
N SER A 98 5.13 9.93 -0.99
CA SER A 98 6.19 10.52 -0.20
C SER A 98 7.15 11.25 -1.14
N LYS A 99 7.66 12.39 -0.68
CA LYS A 99 8.68 13.20 -1.38
C LYS A 99 10.03 13.18 -0.64
N ASP A 100 10.12 12.35 0.40
CA ASP A 100 11.19 12.33 1.39
C ASP A 100 11.59 10.91 1.77
N TYR A 101 11.69 10.02 0.77
CA TYR A 101 12.14 8.63 0.93
C TYR A 101 11.25 7.77 1.86
N GLY A 102 9.97 8.11 1.98
CA GLY A 102 8.96 7.36 2.73
C GLY A 102 8.78 7.83 4.18
N GLN A 103 9.41 8.94 4.57
CA GLN A 103 9.34 9.46 5.93
C GLN A 103 7.98 10.08 6.24
N THR A 104 7.44 10.86 5.30
CA THR A 104 6.11 11.46 5.37
C THR A 104 5.26 11.08 4.16
N TRP A 105 3.94 11.00 4.38
CA TRP A 105 2.98 10.56 3.39
C TRP A 105 1.86 11.58 3.24
N GLN A 106 1.51 11.91 2.00
CA GLN A 106 0.43 12.83 1.68
C GLN A 106 -0.43 12.29 0.55
N VAL A 107 -1.63 12.85 0.45
CA VAL A 107 -2.53 12.65 -0.69
C VAL A 107 -1.88 13.26 -1.93
N ALA A 108 -1.74 12.45 -2.96
CA ALA A 108 -1.24 12.90 -4.25
C ALA A 108 -2.31 13.67 -5.03
N LYS A 109 -1.84 14.61 -5.84
CA LYS A 109 -2.65 15.41 -6.76
C LYS A 109 -2.20 15.10 -8.18
N TYR A 110 -3.17 14.90 -9.07
CA TYR A 110 -2.95 14.54 -10.46
C TYR A 110 -3.72 15.47 -11.38
N MET A 111 -3.18 15.68 -12.57
CA MET A 111 -3.83 16.44 -13.63
C MET A 111 -3.61 15.74 -14.97
N ALA A 112 -4.63 15.78 -15.83
CA ALA A 112 -4.47 15.44 -17.23
C ALA A 112 -4.00 16.66 -18.03
N PRO A 113 -3.26 16.48 -19.14
CA PRO A 113 -2.86 17.57 -20.02
C PRO A 113 -4.00 18.08 -20.92
N PHE A 114 -5.19 17.48 -20.83
CA PHE A 114 -6.41 17.85 -21.54
C PHE A 114 -7.63 17.62 -20.63
N PRO A 115 -8.82 18.13 -20.98
CA PRO A 115 -10.06 17.86 -20.24
C PRO A 115 -10.45 16.37 -20.35
N ALA A 116 -9.84 15.54 -19.51
CA ALA A 116 -10.10 14.11 -19.42
C ALA A 116 -11.19 13.85 -18.37
N LEU A 117 -12.13 12.96 -18.68
CA LEU A 117 -13.11 12.47 -17.72
C LEU A 117 -13.03 10.95 -17.63
N GLU A 118 -12.99 10.45 -16.40
CA GLU A 118 -13.03 9.03 -16.09
C GLU A 118 -14.38 8.69 -15.48
N ARG A 119 -14.93 7.55 -15.89
CA ARG A 119 -16.13 6.98 -15.27
C ARG A 119 -15.68 6.15 -14.09
N ASN A 120 -15.81 6.72 -12.90
CA ASN A 120 -15.24 6.16 -11.69
C ASN A 120 -16.05 4.97 -11.16
N SER A 121 -15.60 4.38 -10.04
CA SER A 121 -16.22 3.18 -9.47
C SER A 121 -17.68 3.38 -9.05
N ASP A 122 -18.08 4.62 -8.72
CA ASP A 122 -19.45 5.04 -8.42
C ASP A 122 -20.30 5.33 -9.69
N GLY A 123 -19.69 5.23 -10.87
CA GLY A 123 -20.31 5.56 -12.17
C GLY A 123 -20.39 7.05 -12.48
N VAL A 124 -19.83 7.92 -11.63
CA VAL A 124 -19.81 9.37 -11.81
C VAL A 124 -18.60 9.77 -12.66
N MET A 125 -18.80 10.70 -13.59
CA MET A 125 -17.71 11.26 -14.39
C MET A 125 -16.89 12.24 -13.55
N ARG A 126 -15.58 12.05 -13.46
CA ARG A 126 -14.66 12.96 -12.76
C ARG A 126 -13.42 13.25 -13.59
N ASP A 127 -12.76 14.36 -13.30
CA ASP A 127 -11.53 14.81 -13.94
C ASP A 127 -10.26 14.09 -13.45
N ARG A 128 -10.40 12.93 -12.80
CA ARG A 128 -9.33 12.16 -12.19
C ARG A 128 -9.67 10.68 -12.18
N PRO A 129 -8.70 9.80 -12.44
CA PRO A 129 -8.91 8.36 -12.36
C PRO A 129 -9.02 7.90 -10.92
N GLU A 130 -9.74 6.81 -10.71
CA GLU A 130 -9.70 6.00 -9.50
C GLU A 130 -9.10 4.63 -9.84
N GLY A 131 -8.74 3.84 -8.83
CA GLY A 131 -7.86 2.68 -9.05
C GLY A 131 -8.40 1.62 -10.03
N ARG A 132 -9.73 1.53 -10.22
CA ARG A 132 -10.35 0.62 -11.19
C ARG A 132 -10.07 1.02 -12.64
N GLU A 133 -9.99 2.30 -12.95
CA GLU A 133 -9.78 2.78 -14.32
C GLU A 133 -8.30 2.80 -14.69
N ILE A 134 -7.40 2.69 -13.71
CA ILE A 134 -5.96 2.70 -13.95
C ILE A 134 -5.48 1.37 -14.51
N LYS A 135 -4.81 1.46 -15.66
CA LYS A 135 -4.12 0.33 -16.30
C LYS A 135 -2.66 0.24 -15.86
N ARG A 136 -1.99 1.39 -15.76
CA ARG A 136 -0.54 1.47 -15.54
C ARG A 136 -0.18 2.70 -14.72
N VAL A 137 0.78 2.54 -13.81
CA VAL A 137 1.43 3.61 -13.08
C VAL A 137 2.94 3.50 -13.28
N VAL A 138 3.57 4.58 -13.73
CA VAL A 138 5.02 4.67 -13.93
C VAL A 138 5.55 5.84 -13.10
N VAL A 139 6.61 5.60 -12.31
CA VAL A 139 7.22 6.64 -11.48
C VAL A 139 8.69 6.78 -11.78
N VAL A 140 9.01 7.77 -12.61
CA VAL A 140 10.36 8.00 -13.13
C VAL A 140 10.71 9.47 -12.96
N ASN A 141 12.00 9.77 -12.73
CA ASN A 141 12.49 11.13 -12.51
C ASN A 141 11.70 11.85 -11.40
N ASN A 142 11.33 11.08 -10.37
CA ASN A 142 10.52 11.53 -9.24
C ASN A 142 9.10 12.03 -9.61
N GLN A 143 8.57 11.75 -10.80
CA GLN A 143 7.20 12.12 -11.17
C GLN A 143 6.38 10.87 -11.49
N ALA A 144 5.11 10.86 -11.10
CA ALA A 144 4.20 9.78 -11.44
C ALA A 144 3.39 10.08 -12.70
N PHE A 145 3.27 9.07 -13.55
CA PHE A 145 2.47 9.03 -14.76
C PHE A 145 1.48 7.88 -14.64
N ILE A 146 0.21 8.19 -14.86
CA ILE A 146 -0.89 7.24 -14.73
C ILE A 146 -1.56 7.14 -16.10
N THR A 147 -1.69 5.92 -16.61
CA THR A 147 -2.43 5.63 -17.83
C THR A 147 -3.69 4.84 -17.49
N THR A 148 -4.83 5.33 -17.96
CA THR A 148 -6.14 4.70 -17.71
C THR A 148 -6.49 3.68 -18.81
N ALA A 149 -7.55 2.91 -18.60
CA ALA A 149 -8.09 1.99 -19.59
C ALA A 149 -8.55 2.72 -20.88
N GLN A 150 -8.90 4.00 -20.78
CA GLN A 150 -9.23 4.87 -21.91
C GLN A 150 -7.98 5.45 -22.60
N ASN A 151 -6.78 5.08 -22.16
CA ASN A 151 -5.49 5.63 -22.58
C ASN A 151 -5.33 7.14 -22.29
N HIS A 152 -6.10 7.70 -21.35
CA HIS A 152 -5.82 9.02 -20.86
C HIS A 152 -4.55 9.02 -20.01
N LEU A 153 -3.79 10.11 -20.10
CA LEU A 153 -2.57 10.32 -19.35
C LEU A 153 -2.83 11.32 -18.23
N TYR A 154 -2.48 10.93 -17.01
CA TYR A 154 -2.46 11.80 -15.84
C TYR A 154 -1.04 11.89 -15.30
N MET A 155 -0.66 13.08 -14.84
CA MET A 155 0.65 13.34 -14.26
C MET A 155 0.46 13.84 -12.84
N SER A 156 1.30 13.38 -11.91
CA SER A 156 1.37 14.03 -10.60
C SER A 156 1.93 15.44 -10.76
N SER A 157 1.64 16.31 -9.79
CA SER A 157 2.40 17.54 -9.64
C SER A 157 3.90 17.24 -9.59
N TYR A 158 4.71 18.20 -10.05
CA TYR A 158 6.15 18.05 -9.93
C TYR A 158 6.52 17.76 -8.46
N PRO A 159 7.39 16.78 -8.23
CA PRO A 159 7.70 16.30 -6.89
C PRO A 159 8.36 17.37 -6.03
N PHE A 160 9.09 18.30 -6.62
CA PHE A 160 9.86 19.32 -5.92
C PHE A 160 9.57 20.68 -6.53
N ASP A 161 9.82 21.74 -5.78
CA ASP A 161 9.77 23.10 -6.32
C ASP A 161 10.70 23.16 -7.52
N ASP A 162 10.12 23.33 -8.70
CA ASP A 162 10.89 23.51 -9.92
C ASP A 162 11.76 24.76 -9.73
N PRO A 163 13.10 24.64 -9.73
CA PRO A 163 13.97 25.80 -9.55
C PRO A 163 13.71 26.90 -10.59
N ARG A 164 13.15 26.53 -11.75
CA ARG A 164 12.75 27.44 -12.81
C ARG A 164 11.52 28.27 -12.48
N LEU A 165 10.63 27.72 -11.65
CA LEU A 165 9.40 28.39 -11.20
C LEU A 165 9.60 29.19 -9.90
N LYS A 166 10.79 29.14 -9.30
CA LYS A 166 11.13 29.99 -8.15
C LYS A 166 11.24 31.45 -8.58
N PRO A 167 10.96 32.43 -7.69
CA PRO A 167 11.22 33.84 -7.99
C PRO A 167 12.67 34.03 -8.47
N GLY A 168 12.85 34.50 -9.71
CA GLY A 168 14.17 34.66 -10.33
C GLY A 168 14.74 33.42 -11.04
N GLY A 169 13.97 32.35 -11.23
CA GLY A 169 14.38 31.15 -11.96
C GLY A 169 14.47 31.36 -13.49
N PRO A 170 15.18 30.48 -14.22
CA PRO A 170 15.44 30.67 -15.66
C PRO A 170 14.25 30.42 -16.59
N GLY A 171 13.12 29.87 -16.10
CA GLY A 171 11.97 29.49 -16.92
C GLY A 171 12.14 28.17 -17.67
#